data_AF-A0A504KV22-F1
#
_entry.id   AF-A0A504KV22-F1
#
_cell.length_a   1.000
_cell.length_b   1.000
_cell.length_c   1.000
_cell.angle_alpha   90.00
_cell.angle_beta   90.00
_cell.angle_gamma   90.00
#
_symmetry.space_group_name_H-M   'P 1'
#
loop_
_entity.id
_entity.type
_entity.pdbx_description
1 polymer ?
#
loop_
_entity_poly.entity_id
_entity_poly.type
_entity_poly.pdbx_seq_one_letter_code
_entity_poly.pdbx_strand_id
1 'polypeptide(L)'
;MTHSPSGPAVSRDEWLTTSDADKVVSSMSAKGMMPATIDCRFDNTAPGQVAYRSKFTWKQAPANTRYHWEVGDPTYLASKDVASNRAGLRRVFAKTVRDAATGQKVGCSIWASSS
;
A
#
# COMPACT_ATOMS: atom_id res chain seq x y z
N MET A 1 -36.49 -7.84 6.64
CA MET A 1 -35.28 -8.17 5.83
C MET A 1 -34.29 -7.04 6.03
N THR A 2 -33.52 -7.10 7.12
CA THR A 2 -32.52 -6.09 7.48
C THR A 2 -31.20 -6.50 6.83
N HIS A 3 -30.82 -5.85 5.74
CA HIS A 3 -29.50 -6.02 5.16
C HIS A 3 -28.49 -5.27 6.04
N SER A 4 -27.84 -6.00 6.96
CA SER A 4 -26.60 -5.54 7.57
C SER A 4 -25.50 -5.56 6.51
N PRO A 5 -24.84 -4.43 6.20
CA PRO A 5 -23.61 -4.47 5.40
C PRO A 5 -22.50 -4.98 6.32
N SER A 6 -22.40 -6.30 6.48
CA SER A 6 -21.30 -6.97 7.14
C SER A 6 -20.06 -6.97 6.24
N GLY A 7 -19.49 -5.78 6.01
CA GLY A 7 -18.09 -5.65 5.65
C GLY A 7 -17.32 -5.34 6.94
N PRO A 8 -16.10 -5.88 7.17
CA PRO A 8 -15.32 -5.46 8.31
C PRO A 8 -15.15 -3.93 8.26
N ALA A 9 -15.51 -3.26 9.34
CA ALA A 9 -15.21 -1.85 9.56
C ALA A 9 -13.70 -1.73 9.86
N VAL A 10 -12.86 -2.06 8.87
CA VAL A 10 -11.42 -1.82 8.93
C VAL A 10 -11.24 -0.32 9.03
N SER A 11 -10.87 0.13 10.22
CA SER A 11 -10.71 1.54 10.50
C SER A 11 -9.60 2.10 9.62
N ARG A 12 -9.77 3.34 9.17
CA ARG A 12 -8.86 4.01 8.21
C ARG A 12 -7.41 4.09 8.71
N ASP A 13 -7.23 3.88 10.01
CA ASP A 13 -5.98 4.00 10.76
C ASP A 13 -5.43 2.64 11.25
N GLU A 14 -5.96 1.51 10.76
CA GLU A 14 -5.51 0.19 11.16
C GLU A 14 -4.35 -0.33 10.29
N TRP A 15 -3.58 -1.25 10.87
CA TRP A 15 -2.57 -2.01 10.13
C TRP A 15 -3.23 -3.17 9.39
N LEU A 16 -3.28 -3.07 8.07
CA LEU A 16 -3.98 -3.99 7.18
C LEU A 16 -3.04 -5.06 6.64
N THR A 17 -3.53 -6.28 6.49
CA THR A 17 -2.91 -7.30 5.63
C THR A 17 -2.98 -6.84 4.18
N THR A 18 -2.16 -7.40 3.29
CA THR A 18 -2.22 -7.05 1.85
C THR A 18 -3.62 -7.20 1.26
N SER A 19 -4.32 -8.30 1.59
CA SER A 19 -5.68 -8.54 1.09
C SER A 19 -6.71 -7.54 1.60
N ASP A 20 -6.57 -7.05 2.83
CA ASP A 20 -7.49 -6.04 3.37
C ASP A 20 -7.11 -4.63 2.90
N ALA A 21 -5.82 -4.38 2.70
CA ALA A 21 -5.33 -3.16 2.08
C ALA A 21 -5.90 -2.99 0.67
N ASP A 22 -5.93 -4.03 -0.16
CA ASP A 22 -6.53 -3.99 -1.51
C ASP A 22 -8.01 -3.61 -1.47
N LYS A 23 -8.78 -4.18 -0.53
CA LYS A 23 -10.20 -3.86 -0.35
C LYS A 23 -10.40 -2.40 0.08
N VAL A 24 -9.62 -1.93 1.04
CA VAL A 24 -9.71 -0.54 1.53
C VAL A 24 -9.31 0.44 0.44
N VAL A 25 -8.20 0.20 -0.27
CA VAL A 25 -7.76 1.06 -1.37
C VAL A 25 -8.82 1.11 -2.47
N SER A 26 -9.41 -0.03 -2.85
CA SER A 26 -10.48 -0.06 -3.84
C SER A 26 -11.71 0.74 -3.39
N SER A 27 -12.13 0.60 -2.14
CA SER A 27 -13.25 1.35 -1.55
C SER A 27 -12.99 2.86 -1.51
N MET A 28 -11.75 3.27 -1.18
CA MET A 28 -11.35 4.68 -1.15
C MET A 28 -11.20 5.26 -2.55
N SER A 29 -10.72 4.46 -3.51
CA SER A 29 -10.66 4.84 -4.93
C SER A 29 -12.06 5.11 -5.48
N ALA A 30 -13.05 4.29 -5.13
CA ALA A 30 -14.45 4.49 -5.52
C ALA A 30 -15.04 5.80 -4.98
N LYS A 31 -14.46 6.34 -3.90
CA LYS A 31 -14.80 7.64 -3.31
C LYS A 31 -13.96 8.80 -3.87
N GLY A 32 -13.15 8.56 -4.90
CA GLY A 32 -12.28 9.57 -5.51
C GLY A 32 -11.05 9.93 -4.65
N MET A 33 -10.65 9.05 -3.73
CA MET A 33 -9.45 9.23 -2.91
C MET A 33 -8.29 8.38 -3.40
N MET A 34 -7.07 8.84 -3.12
CA MET A 34 -5.84 8.07 -3.31
C MET A 34 -5.02 8.04 -2.03
N PRO A 35 -4.13 7.05 -1.85
CA PRO A 35 -3.13 7.06 -0.79
C PRO A 35 -2.27 8.33 -0.83
N ALA A 36 -2.18 9.03 0.30
CA ALA A 36 -1.27 10.16 0.49
C ALA A 36 0.09 9.67 1.00
N THR A 37 0.07 8.80 2.00
CA THR A 37 1.25 8.11 2.54
C THR A 37 0.92 6.64 2.78
N ILE A 38 1.97 5.83 2.83
CA ILE A 38 1.89 4.41 3.23
C ILE A 38 2.98 4.12 4.26
N ASP A 39 2.58 3.51 5.36
CA ASP A 39 3.48 2.91 6.32
C ASP A 39 3.49 1.39 6.13
N CYS A 40 4.65 0.77 6.31
CA CYS A 40 4.84 -0.66 6.19
C CYS A 40 5.58 -1.22 7.39
N ARG A 41 5.25 -2.46 7.77
CA ARG A 41 5.97 -3.22 8.78
C ARG A 41 5.90 -4.71 8.47
N PHE A 42 6.79 -5.47 9.09
CA PHE A 42 6.68 -6.92 9.15
C PHE A 42 5.53 -7.30 10.08
N ASP A 43 4.68 -8.22 9.64
CA ASP A 43 3.73 -8.94 10.48
C ASP A 43 4.35 -10.26 10.97
N ASN A 44 5.12 -10.89 10.09
CA ASN A 44 5.89 -12.09 10.38
C ASN A 44 7.22 -12.03 9.60
N THR A 45 8.32 -12.39 10.26
CA THR A 45 9.68 -12.46 9.69
C THR A 45 10.18 -13.91 9.58
N ALA A 46 9.33 -14.90 9.87
CA ALA A 46 9.69 -16.31 9.73
C ALA A 46 10.09 -16.64 8.27
N PRO A 47 11.20 -17.37 8.07
CA PRO A 47 11.65 -17.77 6.74
C PRO A 47 10.53 -18.48 5.95
N GLY A 48 10.25 -18.00 4.73
CA GLY A 48 9.21 -18.56 3.86
C GLY A 48 7.77 -18.11 4.16
N GLN A 49 7.54 -17.31 5.22
CA GLN A 49 6.23 -16.78 5.60
C GLN A 49 6.26 -15.27 5.82
N VAL A 50 7.13 -14.57 5.09
CA VAL A 50 7.27 -13.12 5.24
C VAL A 50 5.93 -12.46 4.88
N ALA A 51 5.30 -11.90 5.90
CA ALA A 51 4.02 -11.22 5.79
C ALA A 51 4.22 -9.76 6.14
N TYR A 52 3.60 -8.87 5.36
CA TYR A 52 3.68 -7.44 5.56
C TYR A 52 2.32 -6.89 5.97
N ARG A 53 2.36 -5.84 6.78
CA ARG A 53 1.19 -4.98 6.99
C ARG A 53 1.45 -3.58 6.51
N SER A 54 0.38 -2.96 6.04
CA SER A 54 0.38 -1.59 5.56
C SER A 54 -0.67 -0.74 6.27
N LYS A 55 -0.36 0.53 6.47
CA LYS A 55 -1.31 1.54 6.95
C LYS A 55 -1.26 2.74 6.00
N PHE A 56 -2.42 3.29 5.66
CA PHE A 56 -2.52 4.35 4.66
C PHE A 56 -3.12 5.61 5.25
N THR A 57 -2.63 6.76 4.80
CA THR A 57 -3.38 8.02 4.88
C THR A 57 -3.94 8.36 3.51
N TRP A 58 -4.94 9.23 3.46
CA TRP A 58 -5.74 9.46 2.25
C TRP A 58 -5.83 10.93 1.91
N LYS A 59 -5.85 11.23 0.61
CA LYS A 59 -6.10 12.56 0.06
C LYS A 59 -7.06 12.45 -1.11
N GLN A 60 -7.65 13.57 -1.50
CA GLN A 60 -8.42 13.64 -2.74
C GLN A 60 -7.50 13.30 -3.92
N ALA A 61 -7.93 12.38 -4.79
CA ALA A 61 -7.22 12.11 -6.02
C ALA A 61 -7.47 13.26 -7.02
N PRO A 62 -6.42 13.86 -7.62
CA PRO A 62 -6.61 14.78 -8.73
C PRO A 62 -7.36 14.08 -9.88
N ALA A 63 -8.08 14.86 -10.69
CA ALA A 63 -8.86 14.32 -11.80
C ALA A 63 -7.99 13.43 -12.71
N ASN A 64 -8.52 12.25 -13.07
CA ASN A 64 -7.85 11.26 -13.93
C ASN A 64 -6.49 10.74 -13.41
N THR A 65 -6.19 10.89 -12.12
CA THR A 65 -4.95 10.36 -11.54
C THR A 65 -4.99 8.84 -11.50
N ARG A 66 -3.98 8.21 -12.12
CA ARG A 66 -3.69 6.79 -11.94
C ARG A 66 -2.66 6.65 -10.85
N TYR A 67 -2.80 5.64 -10.00
CA TYR A 67 -1.83 5.35 -8.96
C TYR A 67 -1.67 3.85 -8.75
N HIS A 68 -0.54 3.49 -8.16
CA HIS A 68 -0.17 2.13 -7.78
C HIS A 68 0.56 2.19 -6.43
N TRP A 69 0.42 1.15 -5.62
CA TRP A 69 1.12 1.04 -4.35
C TRP A 69 1.58 -0.41 -4.18
N GLU A 70 2.71 -0.60 -3.52
CA GLU A 70 3.27 -1.92 -3.24
C GLU A 70 3.98 -1.93 -1.90
N VAL A 71 4.05 -3.11 -1.29
CA VAL A 71 4.84 -3.40 -0.09
C VAL A 71 5.63 -4.67 -0.33
N GLY A 72 6.92 -4.66 -0.02
CA GLY A 72 7.77 -5.83 -0.22
C GLY A 72 9.22 -5.56 0.10
N ASP A 73 10.08 -6.53 -0.21
CA ASP A 73 11.52 -6.33 -0.07
C ASP A 73 12.04 -5.26 -1.07
N PRO A 74 13.23 -4.68 -0.82
CA PRO A 74 13.78 -3.63 -1.68
C PRO A 74 13.98 -4.05 -3.15
N THR A 75 14.29 -5.32 -3.43
CA THR A 75 14.49 -5.82 -4.80
C THR A 75 13.17 -5.89 -5.54
N TYR A 76 12.12 -6.39 -4.89
CA TYR A 76 10.76 -6.38 -5.41
C TYR A 76 10.31 -4.97 -5.75
N LEU A 77 10.51 -4.00 -4.85
CA LEU A 77 10.12 -2.61 -5.09
C LEU A 77 10.92 -1.93 -6.20
N ALA A 78 12.21 -2.25 -6.35
CA ALA A 78 13.00 -1.76 -7.47
C ALA A 78 12.44 -2.25 -8.82
N SER A 79 12.01 -3.51 -8.90
CA SER A 79 11.34 -4.06 -10.09
C SER A 79 10.01 -3.32 -10.37
N LYS A 80 9.22 -3.06 -9.32
CA LYS A 80 7.97 -2.31 -9.43
C LYS A 80 8.16 -0.86 -9.82
N ASP A 81 9.26 -0.24 -9.42
CA ASP A 81 9.61 1.11 -9.85
C ASP A 81 9.80 1.16 -11.37
N VAL A 82 10.56 0.22 -11.94
CA VAL A 82 10.75 0.11 -13.39
C VAL A 82 9.43 -0.13 -14.12
N ALA A 83 8.59 -1.04 -13.63
CA ALA A 83 7.29 -1.33 -14.23
C ALA A 83 6.34 -0.13 -14.17
N SER A 84 6.29 0.56 -13.03
CA SER A 84 5.47 1.75 -12.82
C SER A 84 5.90 2.92 -13.72
N ASN A 85 7.22 3.13 -13.83
CA ASN A 85 7.79 4.14 -14.72
C ASN A 85 7.42 3.85 -16.19
N ARG A 86 7.47 2.58 -16.65
CA ARG A 86 7.01 2.19 -17.99
C ARG A 86 5.52 2.42 -18.22
N ALA A 87 4.71 2.34 -17.17
CA ALA A 87 3.28 2.67 -17.21
C ALA A 87 2.99 4.18 -17.13
N GLY A 88 4.02 5.03 -17.07
CA GLY A 88 3.88 6.49 -16.96
C GLY A 88 3.54 6.98 -15.55
N LEU A 89 3.79 6.17 -14.52
CA LEU A 89 3.67 6.56 -13.12
C LEU A 89 5.05 6.93 -12.56
N ARG A 90 5.12 7.92 -11.68
CA ARG A 90 6.34 8.29 -10.97
C ARG A 90 6.19 7.98 -9.49
N ARG A 91 7.27 7.57 -8.84
CA ARG A 91 7.26 7.32 -7.39
C ARG A 91 7.08 8.63 -6.64
N VAL A 92 5.95 8.79 -5.96
CA VAL A 92 5.59 10.00 -5.21
C VAL A 92 5.78 9.83 -3.70
N PHE A 93 5.86 8.60 -3.22
CA PHE A 93 6.16 8.29 -1.83
C PHE A 93 6.95 6.98 -1.74
N ALA A 94 7.93 6.92 -0.84
CA ALA A 94 8.65 5.70 -0.53
C ALA A 94 9.08 5.72 0.95
N LYS A 95 8.98 4.57 1.60
CA LYS A 95 9.48 4.35 2.96
C LYS A 95 10.11 2.97 3.07
N THR A 96 11.11 2.83 3.92
CA THR A 96 11.77 1.56 4.22
C THR A 96 11.88 1.40 5.72
N VAL A 97 11.55 0.22 6.21
CA VAL A 97 11.66 -0.19 7.60
C VAL A 97 12.61 -1.38 7.67
N ARG A 98 13.50 -1.36 8.67
CA ARG A 98 14.44 -2.45 8.95
C ARG A 98 13.99 -3.16 10.22
N ASP A 99 13.88 -4.48 10.16
CA ASP A 99 13.67 -5.30 11.34
C ASP A 99 14.97 -5.32 12.17
N ALA A 100 14.84 -5.04 13.47
CA ALA A 100 16.00 -4.91 14.35
C ALA A 100 16.65 -6.27 14.66
N ALA A 101 15.87 -7.35 14.72
CA ALA A 101 16.35 -8.67 15.11
C ALA A 101 17.07 -9.39 13.96
N THR A 102 16.50 -9.35 12.76
CA THR A 102 16.98 -10.07 11.58
C THR A 102 17.79 -9.19 10.63
N GLY A 103 17.67 -7.87 10.75
CA GLY A 103 18.23 -6.91 9.81
C GLY A 103 17.53 -6.87 8.45
N GLN A 104 16.46 -7.65 8.25
CA GLN A 104 15.67 -7.65 7.02
C GLN A 104 15.03 -6.29 6.77
N LYS A 105 14.81 -5.95 5.50
CA LYS A 105 14.19 -4.68 5.11
C LYS A 105 12.89 -4.95 4.38
N VAL A 106 11.87 -4.19 4.74
CA VAL A 106 10.62 -4.06 3.99
C VAL A 106 10.51 -2.61 3.56
N GLY A 107 10.11 -2.39 2.32
CA GLY A 107 9.72 -1.09 1.84
C GLY A 107 8.24 -1.04 1.49
N CYS A 108 7.77 0.18 1.33
CA CYS A 108 6.48 0.51 0.78
C CYS A 108 6.62 1.73 -0.13
N SER A 109 5.86 1.76 -1.21
CA SER A 109 5.95 2.83 -2.19
C SER A 109 4.60 3.11 -2.82
N ILE A 110 4.39 4.36 -3.21
CA ILE A 110 3.25 4.82 -4.00
C ILE A 110 3.81 5.47 -5.26
N TRP A 111 3.28 5.05 -6.40
CA TRP A 111 3.50 5.67 -7.70
C TRP A 111 2.21 6.31 -8.19
N ALA A 112 2.30 7.47 -8.81
CA ALA A 112 1.16 8.15 -9.39
C ALA A 112 1.52 8.81 -10.72
N SER A 113 0.56 8.92 -11.63
CA SER A 113 0.72 9.74 -12.82
C SER A 113 0.86 11.20 -12.40
N SER A 114 1.89 11.89 -12.87
CA SER A 114 1.91 13.35 -12.82
C SER A 114 0.76 13.87 -13.69
N SER A 115 -0.23 14.51 -13.05
CA SER A 115 -1.24 15.33 -13.73
C SER A 115 -0.59 16.54 -14.38
#